data_AF-A0A931M8H0-F1
#
_entry.id   AF-A0A931M8H0-F1
#
_cell.length_a   1.000
_cell.length_b   1.000
_cell.length_c   1.000
_cell.angle_alpha   90.00
_cell.angle_beta   90.00
_cell.angle_gamma   90.00
#
_symmetry.space_group_name_H-M   'P 1'
#
loop_
_entity.id
_entity.type
_entity.pdbx_description
1 polymer ?
#
loop_
_entity_poly.entity_id
_entity_poly.type
_entity_poly.pdbx_seq_one_letter_code
_entity_poly.pdbx_strand_id
1 'polypeptide(L)'
;MQLPFNPKHLLFVFCVFLFSCATKYYPVNPTQITYGNKAEKSDVDFYYRYDVMAAAKNGRQTLKEMRNDIKIVAVKIYNSSNQQITIGENVKFYEGDKELQVVPTEILKRRMKQGVIPYLGYLALSPVKFSYEKDGGAKTVQIFGGAIIGGTLAAANIWNASKANAKLKKNLDTYSIIGKNVLPGETVYGLVALQRVGYIPLQLKMVK
;
A
#
# COMPACT_ATOMS: atom_id res chain seq x y z
N MET A 1 -31.02 -14.62 -33.37
CA MET A 1 -29.80 -13.82 -33.21
C MET A 1 -28.85 -14.59 -32.29
N GLN A 2 -28.02 -15.47 -32.85
CA GLN A 2 -27.05 -16.25 -32.07
C GLN A 2 -25.78 -15.40 -31.91
N LEU A 3 -25.43 -15.08 -30.67
CA LEU A 3 -24.16 -14.40 -30.38
C LEU A 3 -23.01 -15.33 -30.81
N PRO A 4 -22.03 -14.86 -31.62
CA PRO A 4 -20.96 -15.70 -32.18
C PRO A 4 -19.85 -15.94 -31.15
N PHE A 5 -20.19 -16.10 -29.87
CA PHE A 5 -19.22 -16.29 -28.79
C PHE A 5 -19.19 -17.76 -28.38
N ASN A 6 -18.19 -18.47 -28.89
CA ASN A 6 -17.87 -19.83 -28.46
C ASN A 6 -17.62 -19.81 -26.93
N PRO A 7 -18.26 -20.67 -26.11
CA PRO A 7 -18.15 -20.62 -24.64
C PRO A 7 -16.72 -20.67 -24.10
N LYS A 8 -15.78 -21.24 -24.87
CA LYS A 8 -14.34 -21.25 -24.57
C LYS A 8 -13.70 -19.85 -24.59
N HIS A 9 -14.17 -18.94 -25.45
CA HIS A 9 -13.70 -17.54 -25.49
C HIS A 9 -14.28 -16.69 -24.36
N LEU A 10 -15.52 -16.98 -23.94
CA LEU A 10 -16.15 -16.33 -22.79
C LEU A 10 -15.42 -16.67 -21.49
N LEU A 11 -14.98 -17.93 -21.32
CA LEU A 11 -14.18 -18.39 -20.19
C LEU A 11 -12.80 -17.69 -20.15
N PHE A 12 -12.15 -17.48 -21.30
CA PHE A 12 -10.87 -16.77 -21.37
C PHE A 12 -10.99 -15.29 -20.99
N VAL A 13 -12.01 -14.60 -21.51
CA VAL A 13 -12.31 -13.20 -21.13
C VAL A 13 -12.64 -13.10 -19.65
N PHE A 14 -13.42 -14.04 -19.11
CA PHE A 14 -13.73 -14.11 -17.68
C PHE A 14 -12.47 -14.33 -16.82
N CYS A 15 -11.56 -15.23 -17.25
CA CYS A 15 -10.27 -15.43 -16.58
C CYS A 15 -9.39 -14.17 -16.57
N VAL A 16 -9.37 -13.38 -17.65
CA VAL A 16 -8.61 -12.11 -17.69
C VAL A 16 -9.12 -11.09 -16.66
N PHE A 17 -10.42 -11.08 -16.36
CA PHE A 17 -10.97 -10.24 -15.28
C PHE A 17 -10.64 -10.74 -13.88
N LEU A 18 -10.34 -12.03 -13.70
CA LEU A 18 -10.01 -12.62 -12.40
C LEU A 18 -8.57 -12.36 -11.95
N PHE A 19 -7.64 -12.03 -12.86
CA PHE A 19 -6.23 -11.79 -12.53
C PHE A 19 -5.90 -10.29 -12.33
N SER A 20 -6.49 -9.74 -11.27
CA SER A 20 -6.05 -8.55 -10.52
C SER A 20 -5.99 -7.21 -11.27
N CYS A 21 -7.10 -6.47 -11.21
CA CYS A 21 -7.09 -5.03 -11.45
C CYS A 21 -6.34 -4.28 -10.33
N ALA A 22 -5.86 -3.08 -10.63
CA ALA A 22 -5.28 -2.17 -9.65
C ALA A 22 -6.24 -1.95 -8.46
N THR A 23 -5.72 -2.05 -7.24
CA THR A 23 -6.56 -1.90 -6.04
C THR A 23 -6.58 -0.45 -5.58
N LYS A 24 -7.73 0.00 -5.06
CA LYS A 24 -7.81 1.30 -4.38
C LYS A 24 -6.93 1.28 -3.12
N TYR A 25 -6.47 2.47 -2.72
CA TYR A 25 -5.79 2.67 -1.44
C TYR A 25 -6.70 3.44 -0.48
N TYR A 26 -6.80 2.93 0.73
CA TYR A 26 -7.55 3.50 1.84
C TYR A 26 -6.56 4.11 2.84
N PRO A 27 -6.55 5.44 3.04
CA PRO A 27 -5.63 6.08 3.97
C PRO A 27 -5.78 5.55 5.40
N VAL A 28 -4.65 5.29 6.06
CA VAL A 28 -4.59 4.98 7.48
C VAL A 28 -4.53 6.29 8.24
N ASN A 29 -5.46 6.53 9.16
CA ASN A 29 -5.46 7.71 10.03
C ASN A 29 -5.08 7.31 11.47
N PRO A 30 -3.85 7.57 11.93
CA PRO A 30 -3.39 7.19 13.27
C PRO A 30 -4.24 7.74 14.42
N THR A 31 -4.81 8.94 14.28
CA THR A 31 -5.61 9.55 15.36
C THR A 31 -6.95 8.84 15.59
N GLN A 32 -7.43 8.06 14.62
CA GLN A 32 -8.69 7.32 14.69
C GLN A 32 -8.50 5.84 15.05
N ILE A 33 -7.26 5.41 15.31
CA ILE A 33 -6.95 4.03 15.66
C ILE A 33 -7.11 3.83 17.17
N THR A 34 -7.79 2.76 17.56
CA THR A 34 -7.76 2.29 18.95
C THR A 34 -6.44 1.57 19.20
N TYR A 35 -5.69 2.04 20.19
CA TYR A 35 -4.42 1.46 20.60
C TYR A 35 -4.64 0.53 21.80
N GLY A 36 -4.39 -0.77 21.61
CA GLY A 36 -4.56 -1.77 22.65
C GLY A 36 -3.29 -2.08 23.44
N ASN A 37 -2.12 -1.86 22.83
CA ASN A 37 -0.83 -2.20 23.44
C ASN A 37 -0.17 -0.95 24.01
N LYS A 38 0.21 -1.02 25.29
CA LYS A 38 1.05 -0.03 25.97
C LYS A 38 2.41 -0.67 26.25
N ALA A 39 3.50 -0.01 25.89
CA ALA A 39 4.83 -0.42 26.32
C ALA A 39 5.04 -0.13 27.81
N GLU A 40 5.94 -0.88 28.44
CA GLU A 40 6.25 -0.72 29.87
C GLU A 40 6.68 0.70 30.24
N LYS A 41 6.45 1.02 31.52
CA LYS A 41 6.57 2.35 32.11
C LYS A 41 7.96 2.95 31.89
N SER A 42 8.04 4.04 31.12
CA SER A 42 9.25 4.81 30.88
C SER A 42 8.94 6.32 30.93
N ASP A 43 9.94 7.17 30.73
CA ASP A 43 9.74 8.62 30.59
C ASP A 43 8.90 9.00 29.36
N VAL A 44 8.63 8.05 28.46
CA VAL A 44 7.77 8.20 27.29
C VAL A 44 6.69 7.11 27.29
N ASP A 45 5.44 7.54 27.30
CA ASP A 45 4.28 6.66 27.19
C ASP A 45 4.08 6.29 25.71
N PHE A 46 4.27 5.02 25.39
CA PHE A 46 4.26 4.52 24.02
C PHE A 46 3.15 3.50 23.80
N TYR A 47 2.30 3.77 22.81
CA TYR A 47 1.24 2.90 22.37
C TYR A 47 1.39 2.58 20.89
N TYR A 48 1.09 1.34 20.50
CA TYR A 48 1.25 0.91 19.13
C TYR A 48 0.16 -0.06 18.68
N ARG A 49 -0.02 -0.15 17.37
CA ARG A 49 -0.88 -1.12 16.72
C ARG A 49 -0.22 -1.65 15.44
N TYR A 50 -0.12 -2.96 15.35
CA TYR A 50 0.31 -3.68 14.14
C TYR A 50 -0.80 -3.81 13.10
N ASP A 51 -0.42 -4.23 11.91
CA ASP A 51 -1.31 -4.63 10.82
C ASP A 51 -2.35 -3.57 10.42
N VAL A 52 -1.97 -2.30 10.56
CA VAL A 52 -2.85 -1.15 10.28
C VAL A 52 -3.22 -1.06 8.80
N MET A 53 -2.35 -1.56 7.91
CA MET A 53 -2.67 -1.69 6.49
C MET A 53 -3.78 -2.72 6.24
N ALA A 54 -3.74 -3.85 6.93
CA ALA A 54 -4.78 -4.88 6.81
C ALA A 54 -6.10 -4.36 7.39
N ALA A 55 -6.07 -3.72 8.56
CA ALA A 55 -7.23 -3.11 9.19
C ALA A 55 -7.90 -2.04 8.31
N ALA A 56 -7.10 -1.26 7.56
CA ALA A 56 -7.60 -0.27 6.62
C ALA A 56 -8.03 -0.85 5.26
N LYS A 57 -8.07 -2.18 5.09
CA LYS A 57 -8.44 -2.87 3.84
C LYS A 57 -7.45 -2.66 2.68
N ASN A 58 -6.17 -2.43 2.99
CA ASN A 58 -5.09 -2.30 2.00
C ASN A 58 -4.35 -3.63 1.75
N GLY A 59 -5.06 -4.68 1.32
CA GLY A 59 -4.50 -6.04 1.21
C GLY A 59 -3.26 -6.14 0.30
N ARG A 60 -3.17 -5.37 -0.78
CA ARG A 60 -1.99 -5.35 -1.67
C ARG A 60 -0.76 -4.76 -0.97
N GLN A 61 -0.95 -3.80 -0.08
CA GLN A 61 0.12 -3.23 0.76
C GLN A 61 0.49 -4.21 1.86
N THR A 62 -0.46 -4.87 2.50
CA THR A 62 -0.17 -5.95 3.47
C THR A 62 0.70 -7.07 2.85
N LEU A 63 0.43 -7.48 1.61
CA LEU A 63 1.30 -8.44 0.92
C LEU A 63 2.70 -7.89 0.66
N LYS A 64 2.84 -6.57 0.45
CA LYS A 64 4.14 -5.93 0.25
C LYS A 64 4.90 -5.75 1.55
N GLU A 65 4.23 -5.50 2.67
CA GLU A 65 4.82 -5.56 4.00
C GLU A 65 5.50 -6.91 4.21
N MET A 66 4.78 -8.01 3.98
CA MET A 66 5.32 -9.37 4.10
C MET A 66 6.50 -9.61 3.14
N ARG A 67 6.36 -9.29 1.85
CA ARG A 67 7.40 -9.54 0.83
C ARG A 67 8.68 -8.73 1.05
N ASN A 68 8.58 -7.55 1.65
CA ASN A 68 9.73 -6.68 1.89
C ASN A 68 10.25 -6.79 3.32
N ASP A 69 9.63 -7.62 4.16
CA ASP A 69 9.95 -7.77 5.58
C ASP A 69 9.90 -6.42 6.33
N ILE A 70 8.81 -5.68 6.07
CA ILE A 70 8.51 -4.37 6.64
C ILE A 70 7.17 -4.45 7.34
N LYS A 71 7.06 -3.86 8.52
CA LYS A 71 5.78 -3.65 9.21
C LYS A 71 5.52 -2.16 9.34
N ILE A 72 4.38 -1.69 8.82
CA ILE A 72 3.89 -0.35 9.11
C ILE A 72 3.06 -0.43 10.38
N VAL A 73 3.45 0.37 11.36
CA VAL A 73 2.88 0.39 12.70
C VAL A 73 2.31 1.77 12.94
N ALA A 74 1.07 1.84 13.40
CA ALA A 74 0.57 3.10 13.94
C ALA A 74 1.03 3.24 15.37
N VAL A 75 1.48 4.44 15.72
CA VAL A 75 1.99 4.76 17.04
C VAL A 75 1.29 5.99 17.60
N LYS A 76 1.14 6.00 18.92
CA LYS A 76 0.75 7.14 19.74
C LYS A 76 1.82 7.29 20.82
N ILE A 77 2.41 8.46 20.89
CA ILE A 77 3.53 8.77 21.78
C ILE A 77 3.13 9.96 22.64
N TYR A 78 3.23 9.81 23.95
CA TYR A 78 3.07 10.89 24.92
C TYR A 78 4.40 11.13 25.62
N ASN A 79 4.91 12.36 25.53
CA ASN A 79 6.15 12.73 26.19
C ASN A 79 5.85 13.12 27.64
N SER A 80 6.06 12.19 28.56
CA SER A 80 5.97 12.44 30.01
C SER A 80 7.27 12.96 30.63
N SER A 81 8.33 13.11 29.84
CA SER A 81 9.61 13.64 30.32
C SER A 81 9.58 15.16 30.46
N ASN A 82 10.63 15.72 31.05
CA ASN A 82 10.83 17.15 31.20
C ASN A 82 11.61 17.80 30.03
N GLN A 83 11.97 17.02 29.00
CA GLN A 83 12.76 17.49 27.86
C GLN A 83 12.06 17.19 26.53
N GLN A 84 12.42 17.93 25.49
CA GLN A 84 11.95 17.64 24.14
C GLN A 84 12.53 16.32 23.64
N ILE A 85 11.69 15.48 23.06
CA ILE A 85 12.13 14.26 22.38
C ILE A 85 11.98 14.42 20.86
N THR A 86 12.91 13.83 20.13
CA THR A 86 12.96 13.78 18.67
C THR A 86 13.01 12.32 18.22
N ILE A 87 11.93 11.88 17.58
CA ILE A 87 11.72 10.47 17.27
C ILE A 87 12.63 10.04 16.12
N GLY A 88 13.43 9.00 16.36
CA GLY A 88 14.47 8.53 15.44
C GLY A 88 15.86 9.11 15.69
N GLU A 89 15.99 10.10 16.59
CA GLU A 89 17.27 10.69 17.00
C GLU A 89 17.59 10.30 18.45
N ASN A 90 17.08 11.06 19.42
CA ASN A 90 17.27 10.79 20.85
C ASN A 90 16.25 9.79 21.40
N VAL A 91 15.28 9.36 20.60
CA VAL A 91 14.33 8.31 20.96
C VAL A 91 14.24 7.29 19.84
N LYS A 92 14.46 6.01 20.17
CA LYS A 92 14.53 4.93 19.18
C LYS A 92 13.63 3.75 19.55
N PHE A 93 13.29 2.99 18.51
CA PHE A 93 12.43 1.81 18.63
C PHE A 93 13.26 0.57 18.97
N TYR A 94 12.77 -0.23 19.91
CA TYR A 94 13.43 -1.45 20.37
C TYR A 94 12.46 -2.62 20.41
N GLU A 95 13.03 -3.80 20.27
CA GLU A 95 12.39 -5.08 20.51
C GLU A 95 13.25 -5.83 21.55
N GLY A 96 12.84 -5.78 22.81
CA GLY A 96 13.71 -6.17 23.94
C GLY A 96 14.96 -5.28 23.98
N ASP A 97 16.13 -5.89 23.78
CA ASP A 97 17.43 -5.19 23.76
C ASP A 97 17.92 -4.85 22.34
N LYS A 98 17.19 -5.27 21.31
CA LYS A 98 17.57 -5.04 19.92
C LYS A 98 16.99 -3.72 19.41
N GLU A 99 17.84 -2.79 18.99
CA GLU A 99 17.40 -1.60 18.25
C GLU A 99 16.77 -2.02 16.92
N LEU A 100 15.57 -1.54 16.64
CA LEU A 100 14.88 -1.81 15.39
C LEU A 100 15.28 -0.82 14.31
N GLN A 101 15.53 -1.35 13.12
CA GLN A 101 15.82 -0.54 11.95
C GLN A 101 14.53 0.12 11.43
N VAL A 102 14.49 1.45 11.50
CA VAL A 102 13.46 2.28 10.88
C VAL A 102 13.72 2.33 9.37
N VAL A 103 12.68 2.09 8.58
CA VAL A 103 12.75 2.23 7.13
C VAL A 103 12.43 3.68 6.76
N PRO A 104 13.35 4.40 6.09
CA PRO A 104 13.08 5.75 5.63
C PRO A 104 11.85 5.82 4.73
N THR A 105 11.04 6.85 4.91
CA THR A 105 9.78 7.06 4.20
C THR A 105 9.94 7.00 2.68
N GLU A 106 11.08 7.45 2.13
CA GLU A 106 11.34 7.39 0.69
C GLU A 106 11.60 5.98 0.15
N ILE A 107 12.31 5.16 0.93
CA ILE A 107 12.53 3.75 0.60
C ILE A 107 11.20 3.00 0.71
N LEU A 108 10.42 3.29 1.75
CA LEU A 108 9.12 2.69 2.01
C LEU A 108 8.15 2.94 0.84
N LYS A 109 7.98 4.20 0.41
CA LYS A 109 7.11 4.55 -0.73
C LYS A 109 7.43 3.74 -1.98
N ARG A 110 8.73 3.59 -2.30
CA ARG A 110 9.18 2.82 -3.47
C ARG A 110 8.84 1.33 -3.34
N ARG A 111 9.12 0.72 -2.19
CA ARG A 111 8.84 -0.71 -1.93
C ARG A 111 7.33 -1.02 -1.87
N MET A 112 6.53 -0.05 -1.40
CA MET A 112 5.09 -0.20 -1.17
C MET A 112 4.22 0.20 -2.39
N LYS A 113 4.78 0.86 -3.41
CA LYS A 113 4.08 1.27 -4.63
C LYS A 113 3.52 0.09 -5.42
N GLN A 114 2.27 0.13 -5.86
CA GLN A 114 1.70 -0.87 -6.78
C GLN A 114 2.41 -0.82 -8.14
N GLY A 115 2.85 -1.99 -8.63
CA GLY A 115 3.45 -2.14 -9.95
C GLY A 115 2.45 -1.81 -11.06
N VAL A 116 2.94 -1.11 -12.08
CA VAL A 116 2.13 -0.56 -13.18
C VAL A 116 2.42 -1.27 -14.50
N ILE A 117 3.66 -1.75 -14.68
CA ILE A 117 4.16 -2.43 -15.90
C ILE A 117 3.35 -3.68 -16.27
N PRO A 118 2.91 -4.55 -15.33
CA PRO A 118 2.13 -5.73 -15.71
C PRO A 118 0.84 -5.40 -16.48
N TYR A 119 0.27 -4.20 -16.31
CA TYR A 119 -0.93 -3.78 -17.03
C TYR A 119 -0.67 -3.44 -18.51
N LEU A 120 0.57 -3.16 -18.90
CA LEU A 120 0.92 -3.02 -20.31
C LEU A 120 0.85 -4.37 -21.05
N GLY A 121 0.88 -5.49 -20.32
CA GLY A 121 0.61 -6.82 -20.89
C GLY A 121 -0.77 -6.94 -21.52
N TYR A 122 -1.75 -6.10 -21.12
CA TYR A 122 -3.04 -6.05 -21.79
C TYR A 122 -2.93 -5.59 -23.25
N LEU A 123 -1.91 -4.81 -23.63
CA LEU A 123 -1.66 -4.42 -25.02
C LEU A 123 -1.30 -5.62 -25.91
N ALA A 124 -0.73 -6.67 -25.31
CA ALA A 124 -0.35 -7.90 -26.00
C ALA A 124 -1.53 -8.87 -26.18
N LEU A 125 -2.74 -8.54 -25.69
CA LEU A 125 -3.95 -9.28 -26.02
C LEU A 125 -4.18 -9.18 -27.54
N SER A 126 -3.90 -10.27 -28.25
CA SER A 126 -3.77 -10.40 -29.71
C SER A 126 -5.02 -9.97 -30.54
N PRO A 127 -4.99 -9.97 -31.90
CA PRO A 127 -5.97 -9.25 -32.71
C PRO A 127 -7.37 -9.88 -32.62
N VAL A 128 -8.32 -9.10 -32.10
CA VAL A 128 -9.75 -9.43 -32.14
C VAL A 128 -10.27 -9.14 -33.55
N LYS A 129 -10.81 -10.15 -34.22
CA LYS A 129 -11.44 -9.99 -35.53
C LYS A 129 -12.87 -9.51 -35.34
N PHE A 130 -13.23 -8.42 -35.99
CA PHE A 130 -14.61 -7.93 -36.03
C PHE A 130 -15.16 -8.12 -37.44
N SER A 131 -16.31 -8.76 -37.52
CA SER A 131 -17.08 -8.90 -38.76
C SER A 131 -18.32 -8.03 -38.64
N TYR A 132 -18.57 -7.19 -39.63
CA TYR A 132 -19.83 -6.47 -39.75
C TYR A 132 -20.39 -6.66 -41.14
N GLU A 133 -21.71 -6.66 -41.24
CA GLU A 133 -22.42 -6.83 -42.50
C GLU A 133 -22.76 -5.45 -43.06
N LYS A 134 -22.37 -5.20 -44.31
CA LYS A 134 -22.73 -3.99 -45.03
C LYS A 134 -23.12 -4.40 -46.45
N ASP A 135 -24.31 -4.01 -46.87
CA ASP A 135 -24.85 -4.23 -48.22
C ASP A 135 -24.88 -5.73 -48.64
N GLY A 136 -25.44 -6.60 -47.81
CA GLY A 136 -25.69 -8.02 -48.15
C GLY A 136 -24.44 -8.92 -48.23
N GLY A 137 -23.27 -8.40 -47.83
CA GLY A 137 -22.02 -9.16 -47.73
C GLY A 137 -21.29 -8.92 -46.41
N ALA A 138 -20.77 -9.99 -45.81
CA ALA A 138 -19.95 -9.90 -44.61
C ALA A 138 -18.54 -9.36 -44.93
N LYS A 139 -18.17 -8.20 -44.38
CA LYS A 139 -16.78 -7.72 -44.42
C LYS A 139 -16.11 -7.99 -43.08
N THR A 140 -15.00 -8.73 -43.12
CA THR A 140 -14.18 -8.97 -41.94
C THR A 140 -13.07 -7.92 -41.90
N VAL A 141 -13.06 -7.11 -40.86
CA VAL A 141 -11.96 -6.17 -40.59
C VAL A 141 -11.14 -6.72 -39.43
N GLN A 142 -9.88 -6.98 -39.69
CA GLN A 142 -8.93 -7.37 -38.65
C GLN A 142 -8.40 -6.11 -37.98
N ILE A 143 -9.05 -5.72 -36.88
CA ILE A 143 -8.55 -4.66 -36.02
C ILE A 143 -7.52 -5.28 -35.07
N PHE A 144 -6.44 -4.56 -34.76
CA PHE A 144 -5.63 -4.86 -33.59
C PHE A 144 -6.46 -4.57 -32.32
N GLY A 145 -7.42 -5.45 -32.00
CA GLY A 145 -8.34 -5.30 -30.88
C GLY A 145 -7.63 -5.16 -29.53
N GLY A 146 -6.41 -5.68 -29.41
CA GLY A 146 -5.51 -5.46 -28.29
C GLY A 146 -5.15 -4.01 -28.02
N ALA A 147 -4.99 -3.19 -29.06
CA ALA A 147 -4.67 -1.79 -28.87
C ALA A 147 -5.87 -0.99 -28.32
N ILE A 148 -7.09 -1.31 -28.76
CA ILE A 148 -8.30 -0.59 -28.32
C ILE A 148 -8.78 -1.14 -26.97
N ILE A 149 -9.12 -2.44 -26.90
CA ILE A 149 -9.65 -3.07 -25.68
C ILE A 149 -8.53 -3.23 -24.65
N GLY A 150 -7.39 -3.78 -25.05
CA GLY A 150 -6.25 -3.94 -24.15
C GLY A 150 -5.63 -2.60 -23.75
N GLY A 151 -5.57 -1.62 -24.65
CA GLY A 151 -5.07 -0.27 -24.33
C GLY A 151 -5.98 0.49 -23.37
N THR A 152 -7.30 0.43 -23.54
CA THR A 152 -8.24 1.04 -22.59
C THR A 152 -8.19 0.37 -21.21
N LEU A 153 -8.11 -0.97 -21.16
CA LEU A 153 -7.93 -1.72 -19.90
C LEU A 153 -6.59 -1.40 -19.22
N ALA A 154 -5.50 -1.32 -19.99
CA ALA A 154 -4.19 -0.92 -19.49
C ALA A 154 -4.25 0.49 -18.90
N ALA A 155 -4.76 1.47 -19.66
CA ALA A 155 -4.87 2.85 -19.21
C ALA A 155 -5.68 2.98 -17.90
N ALA A 156 -6.82 2.30 -17.80
CA ALA A 156 -7.65 2.31 -16.60
C ALA A 156 -6.91 1.76 -15.36
N ASN A 157 -6.19 0.64 -15.51
CA ASN A 157 -5.43 0.05 -14.42
C ASN A 157 -4.21 0.90 -14.01
N ILE A 158 -3.49 1.43 -14.99
CA ILE A 158 -2.36 2.34 -14.78
C ILE A 158 -2.82 3.58 -14.00
N TRP A 159 -3.94 4.18 -14.41
CA TRP A 159 -4.53 5.34 -13.76
C TRP A 159 -4.93 5.04 -12.31
N ASN A 160 -5.65 3.94 -12.08
CA ASN A 160 -6.07 3.53 -10.74
C ASN A 160 -4.88 3.22 -9.82
N ALA A 161 -3.87 2.49 -10.31
CA ALA A 161 -2.66 2.24 -9.56
C ALA A 161 -1.91 3.54 -9.24
N SER A 162 -1.83 4.46 -10.19
CA SER A 162 -1.17 5.76 -10.00
C SER A 162 -1.86 6.61 -8.94
N LYS A 163 -3.19 6.68 -8.96
CA LYS A 163 -3.98 7.34 -7.91
C LYS A 163 -3.78 6.69 -6.54
N ALA A 164 -3.82 5.36 -6.46
CA ALA A 164 -3.58 4.63 -5.22
C ALA A 164 -2.17 4.89 -4.67
N ASN A 165 -1.16 4.90 -5.54
CA ASN A 165 0.23 5.20 -5.19
C ASN A 165 0.42 6.63 -4.69
N ALA A 166 -0.23 7.61 -5.33
CA ALA A 166 -0.20 9.00 -4.88
C ALA A 166 -0.83 9.17 -3.49
N LYS A 167 -1.97 8.51 -3.24
CA LYS A 167 -2.61 8.51 -1.93
C LYS A 167 -1.75 7.85 -0.85
N LEU A 168 -1.13 6.70 -1.15
CA LEU A 168 -0.18 6.04 -0.26
C LEU A 168 0.99 6.98 0.08
N LYS A 169 1.61 7.59 -0.94
CA LYS A 169 2.70 8.55 -0.76
C LYS A 169 2.29 9.66 0.20
N LYS A 170 1.18 10.33 -0.09
CA LYS A 170 0.64 11.41 0.75
C LYS A 170 0.39 10.94 2.17
N ASN A 171 -0.19 9.76 2.36
CA ASN A 171 -0.51 9.23 3.68
C ASN A 171 0.75 8.93 4.51
N LEU A 172 1.78 8.34 3.89
CA LEU A 172 3.07 8.11 4.56
C LEU A 172 3.80 9.43 4.88
N ASP A 173 3.74 10.41 3.99
CA ASP A 173 4.32 11.74 4.22
C ASP A 173 3.65 12.50 5.35
N THR A 174 2.32 12.57 5.33
CA THR A 174 1.54 13.31 6.33
C THR A 174 1.69 12.73 7.73
N TYR A 175 1.77 11.40 7.85
CA TYR A 175 1.76 10.73 9.14
C TYR A 175 3.11 10.13 9.55
N SER A 176 4.20 10.36 8.81
CA SER A 176 5.53 9.92 9.24
C SER A 176 5.83 10.46 10.64
N ILE A 177 6.13 9.56 11.57
CA ILE A 177 6.45 9.94 12.95
C ILE A 177 7.94 10.27 13.13
N ILE A 178 8.78 9.78 12.23
CA ILE A 178 10.24 9.95 12.28
C ILE A 178 10.59 11.41 12.04
N GLY A 179 11.50 11.95 12.85
CA GLY A 179 11.95 13.34 12.86
C GLY A 179 10.97 14.30 13.54
N LYS A 180 9.86 13.81 14.12
CA LYS A 180 8.96 14.70 14.87
C LYS A 180 9.56 15.03 16.24
N ASN A 181 9.56 16.32 16.54
CA ASN A 181 9.80 16.86 17.87
C ASN A 181 8.50 16.76 18.68
N VAL A 182 8.61 16.32 19.93
CA VAL A 182 7.49 16.19 20.86
C VAL A 182 7.89 16.89 22.15
N LEU A 183 7.18 17.96 22.48
CA LEU A 183 7.43 18.74 23.68
C LEU A 183 6.96 18.02 24.94
N PRO A 184 7.48 18.36 26.13
CA PRO A 184 6.95 17.86 27.40
C PRO A 184 5.42 18.04 27.50
N GLY A 185 4.71 16.97 27.85
CA GLY A 185 3.24 16.94 27.94
C GLY A 185 2.51 16.84 26.60
N GLU A 186 3.21 16.75 25.47
CA GLU A 186 2.59 16.62 24.15
C GLU A 186 2.30 15.16 23.80
N THR A 187 1.16 14.94 23.12
CA THR A 187 0.84 13.65 22.48
C THR A 187 0.88 13.79 20.97
N VAL A 188 1.64 12.91 20.31
CA VAL A 188 1.68 12.81 18.85
C VAL A 188 1.24 11.44 18.35
N TYR A 189 0.70 11.44 17.14
CA TYR A 189 0.26 10.24 16.43
C TYR A 189 0.96 10.14 15.09
N GLY A 190 1.26 8.93 14.66
CA GLY A 190 1.89 8.73 13.36
C GLY A 190 2.01 7.27 12.95
N LEU A 191 2.68 7.09 11.82
CA LEU A 191 3.04 5.83 11.22
C LEU A 191 4.57 5.73 11.23
N VAL A 192 5.07 4.54 11.56
CA VAL A 192 6.47 4.17 11.41
C VAL A 192 6.55 2.87 10.62
N ALA A 193 7.55 2.76 9.76
CA ALA A 193 7.89 1.49 9.13
C ALA A 193 9.13 0.91 9.79
N LEU A 194 9.00 -0.32 10.28
CA LEU A 194 10.05 -1.05 10.97
C LEU A 194 10.41 -2.29 10.16
N GLN A 195 11.69 -2.60 10.05
CA GLN A 195 12.20 -3.75 9.33
C GLN A 195 12.50 -4.90 10.30
N ARG A 196 12.20 -6.15 9.91
CA ARG A 196 12.51 -7.36 10.69
C ARG A 196 11.97 -7.34 12.12
N VAL A 197 10.72 -6.89 12.28
CA VAL A 197 10.03 -6.92 13.58
C VAL A 197 9.66 -8.36 13.90
N GLY A 198 10.08 -8.84 15.06
CA GLY A 198 9.73 -10.17 15.57
C GLY A 198 8.40 -10.18 16.34
N TYR A 199 8.35 -11.04 17.35
CA TYR A 199 7.17 -11.29 18.19
C TYR A 199 7.24 -10.63 19.57
N ILE A 200 8.35 -9.98 19.91
CA ILE A 200 8.54 -9.34 21.21
C ILE A 200 7.86 -7.96 21.16
N PRO A 201 7.23 -7.50 22.27
CA PRO A 201 6.59 -6.20 22.32
C PRO A 201 7.50 -5.04 21.92
N LEU A 202 6.96 -4.14 21.10
CA LEU A 202 7.66 -2.92 20.68
C LEU A 202 7.83 -1.97 21.87
N GLN A 203 9.04 -1.45 22.03
CA GLN A 203 9.40 -0.49 23.05
C GLN A 203 9.95 0.78 22.39
N LEU A 204 9.84 1.89 23.12
CA LEU A 204 10.39 3.17 22.74
C LEU A 204 11.31 3.62 23.88
N LYS A 205 12.60 3.81 23.59
CA LYS A 205 13.60 4.14 24.62
C LYS A 205 14.31 5.44 24.25
N MET A 206 14.57 6.27 25.24
CA MET A 206 15.47 7.40 25.08
C MET A 206 16.91 6.88 24.99
N VAL A 207 17.66 7.41 24.04
CA VAL A 207 19.08 7.11 23.83
C VAL A 207 19.83 8.38 24.19
N LYS A 208 20.85 8.24 25.05
CA LYS A 208 21.72 9.35 25.46
C LYS A 208 22.62 9.79 24.33
#